data_AF-A0A3P3FZ42-F1
#
_entry.id   AF-A0A3P3FZ42-F1
#
_cell.length_a   1.000
_cell.length_b   1.000
_cell.length_c   1.000
_cell.angle_alpha   90.00
_cell.angle_beta   90.00
_cell.angle_gamma   90.00
#
_symmetry.space_group_name_H-M   'P 1'
#
loop_
_entity.id
_entity.type
_entity.pdbx_description
1 polymer ?
#
loop_
_entity_poly.entity_id
_entity_poly.type
_entity_poly.pdbx_seq_one_letter_code
_entity_poly.pdbx_strand_id
1 'polypeptide(L)'
;MQLNKKLLAIIGKRIPAIFDVIPRGPQGRLAQIALNPQPLPPHELGAAVADEFVRYAWVAERGGLDMKALLNDLDDWCPTRPKIPKLPPWWGPFPEPEPRPDWFVDYHLGFAARLSVVAAESTGMRLDETLNQVIDRSLAAIEAVKL
;
A
#
# COMPACT_ATOMS: atom_id res chain seq x y z
N MET A 1 -0.41 -31.35 -0.96
CA MET A 1 -0.57 -32.67 -0.30
C MET A 1 -2.00 -33.14 -0.48
N GLN A 2 -2.27 -34.25 -1.19
CA GLN A 2 -3.64 -34.77 -1.34
C GLN A 2 -3.91 -35.85 -0.28
N LEU A 3 -4.55 -35.45 0.82
CA LEU A 3 -5.02 -36.38 1.85
C LEU A 3 -6.36 -37.01 1.44
N ASN A 4 -6.53 -38.30 1.74
CA ASN A 4 -7.77 -39.03 1.45
C ASN A 4 -8.96 -38.45 2.24
N LYS A 5 -10.00 -38.00 1.53
CA LYS A 5 -11.17 -37.33 2.12
C LYS A 5 -11.92 -38.19 3.13
N LYS A 6 -12.01 -39.52 2.91
CA LYS A 6 -12.70 -40.43 3.85
C LYS A 6 -11.92 -40.56 5.15
N LEU A 7 -10.60 -40.68 5.08
CA LEU A 7 -9.75 -40.76 6.26
C LEU A 7 -9.83 -39.47 7.08
N LEU A 8 -9.78 -38.31 6.43
CA LEU A 8 -9.90 -37.02 7.10
C LEU A 8 -11.24 -36.86 7.84
N ALA A 9 -12.34 -37.32 7.24
CA ALA A 9 -13.66 -37.28 7.87
C ALA A 9 -13.75 -38.20 9.11
N ILE A 10 -13.10 -39.37 9.08
CA ILE A 10 -13.04 -40.28 10.24
C ILE A 10 -12.22 -39.66 11.37
N ILE A 11 -11.05 -39.08 11.04
CA ILE A 11 -10.20 -38.40 12.02
C ILE A 11 -10.93 -37.21 12.63
N GLY A 12 -11.59 -36.38 11.80
CA GLY A 12 -12.37 -35.24 12.27
C GLY A 12 -13.54 -35.60 13.20
N LYS A 13 -14.18 -36.76 12.98
CA LYS A 13 -15.22 -37.25 13.90
C LYS A 13 -14.67 -37.76 15.23
N ARG A 14 -13.50 -38.40 15.23
CA ARG A 14 -12.90 -38.96 16.46
C ARG A 14 -12.11 -37.94 17.26
N ILE A 15 -11.46 -37.00 16.59
CA ILE A 15 -10.56 -36.01 17.19
C ILE A 15 -10.94 -34.65 16.61
N PRO A 16 -12.01 -33.99 17.13
CA PRO A 16 -12.46 -32.70 16.60
C PRO A 16 -11.36 -31.62 16.62
N ALA A 17 -10.42 -31.69 17.56
CA ALA A 17 -9.26 -30.80 17.65
C ALA A 17 -8.34 -30.83 16.40
N ILE A 18 -8.44 -31.86 15.54
CA ILE A 18 -7.71 -31.90 14.26
C ILE A 18 -8.04 -30.68 13.39
N PHE A 19 -9.27 -30.16 13.49
CA PHE A 19 -9.71 -29.01 12.70
C PHE A 19 -9.06 -27.70 13.15
N ASP A 20 -8.43 -27.67 14.31
CA ASP A 20 -7.71 -26.49 14.81
C ASP A 20 -6.26 -26.45 14.31
N VAL A 21 -5.71 -27.62 13.97
CA VAL A 21 -4.35 -27.76 13.40
C VAL A 21 -4.37 -27.64 11.87
N ILE A 22 -5.48 -28.03 11.23
CA ILE A 22 -5.68 -27.82 9.80
C ILE A 22 -5.87 -26.31 9.57
N PRO A 23 -5.01 -25.63 8.78
CA PRO A 23 -5.11 -24.19 8.65
C PRO A 23 -6.47 -23.85 8.05
N ARG A 24 -7.32 -23.18 8.84
CA ARG A 24 -8.62 -22.70 8.41
C ARG A 24 -8.43 -21.38 7.71
N GLY A 25 -8.95 -21.28 6.49
CA GLY A 25 -8.87 -20.08 5.68
C GLY A 25 -7.86 -20.16 4.54
N PRO A 26 -7.67 -19.04 3.84
CA PRO A 26 -6.90 -18.94 2.62
C PRO A 26 -5.42 -19.25 2.85
N GLN A 27 -4.94 -20.35 2.27
CA GLN A 27 -3.54 -20.78 2.38
C GLN A 27 -2.64 -20.21 1.26
N GLY A 28 -3.02 -19.06 0.70
CA GLY A 28 -2.26 -18.39 -0.35
C GLY A 28 -2.48 -16.88 -0.33
N ARG A 29 -1.47 -16.12 -0.79
CA ARG A 29 -1.45 -14.65 -0.78
C ARG A 29 -2.69 -14.02 -1.40
N LEU A 30 -3.18 -14.58 -2.51
CA LEU A 30 -4.40 -14.13 -3.19
C LEU A 30 -5.67 -14.41 -2.39
N ALA A 31 -5.66 -15.48 -1.59
CA ALA A 31 -6.84 -15.91 -0.89
C ALA A 31 -7.02 -15.10 0.42
N GLN A 32 -5.93 -14.52 0.97
CA GLN A 32 -5.99 -13.56 2.11
C GLN A 32 -6.81 -12.31 1.77
N ILE A 33 -6.78 -11.88 0.50
CA ILE A 33 -7.52 -10.72 -0.03
C ILE A 33 -9.03 -11.01 -0.16
N ALA A 34 -9.43 -12.28 -0.23
CA ALA A 34 -10.79 -12.70 -0.56
C ALA A 34 -11.74 -12.85 0.65
N LEU A 35 -11.26 -12.79 1.90
CA LEU A 35 -12.10 -13.08 3.08
C LEU A 35 -12.72 -11.86 3.75
N ASN A 36 -12.25 -10.64 3.45
CA ASN A 36 -12.90 -9.38 3.78
C ASN A 36 -12.14 -8.31 2.97
N PRO A 37 -12.75 -7.51 2.08
CA PRO A 37 -12.06 -6.36 1.51
C PRO A 37 -11.94 -5.29 2.61
N GLN A 38 -11.17 -5.58 3.64
CA GLN A 38 -10.65 -4.55 4.51
C GLN A 38 -9.59 -3.81 3.70
N PRO A 39 -9.62 -2.47 3.72
CA PRO A 39 -8.54 -1.70 3.10
C PRO A 39 -7.21 -2.18 3.68
N LEU A 40 -6.19 -2.27 2.81
CA LEU A 40 -4.84 -2.59 3.25
C LEU A 40 -4.45 -1.64 4.39
N PRO A 41 -3.72 -2.13 5.40
CA PRO A 41 -3.09 -1.25 6.36
C PRO A 41 -2.32 -0.14 5.61
N PRO A 42 -2.33 1.09 6.14
CA PRO A 42 -1.64 2.24 5.56
C PRO A 42 -0.29 1.99 4.89
N HIS A 43 0.64 1.38 5.63
CA HIS A 43 1.98 1.09 5.17
C HIS A 43 2.03 -0.01 4.11
N GLU A 44 1.15 -1.01 4.19
CA GLU A 44 1.02 -2.04 3.15
C GLU A 44 0.45 -1.45 1.86
N LEU A 45 -0.50 -0.51 1.97
CA LEU A 45 -1.01 0.23 0.82
C LEU A 45 0.10 1.08 0.18
N GLY A 46 0.85 1.83 0.99
CA GLY A 46 1.98 2.62 0.52
C GLY A 46 2.99 1.77 -0.24
N ALA A 47 3.36 0.60 0.31
CA ALA A 47 4.25 -0.33 -0.36
C ALA A 47 3.66 -0.87 -1.68
N ALA A 48 2.37 -1.20 -1.71
CA ALA A 48 1.70 -1.66 -2.94
C ALA A 48 1.67 -0.58 -4.03
N VAL A 49 1.42 0.68 -3.67
CA VAL A 49 1.45 1.81 -4.61
C VAL A 49 2.87 2.08 -5.11
N ALA A 50 3.90 1.89 -4.27
CA ALA A 50 5.29 1.99 -4.69
C ALA A 50 5.66 0.96 -5.77
N ASP A 51 5.20 -0.29 -5.63
CA ASP A 51 5.40 -1.32 -6.67
C ASP A 51 4.74 -0.94 -8.00
N GLU A 52 3.52 -0.39 -7.95
CA GLU A 52 2.83 0.10 -9.15
C GLU A 52 3.53 1.32 -9.75
N PHE A 53 4.00 2.27 -8.93
CA PHE A 53 4.79 3.41 -9.39
C PHE A 53 6.03 2.95 -10.15
N VAL A 54 6.80 2.01 -9.60
CA VAL A 54 7.99 1.44 -10.26
C VAL A 54 7.62 0.80 -11.60
N ARG A 55 6.51 0.07 -11.65
CA ARG A 55 6.01 -0.55 -12.89
C ARG A 55 5.70 0.51 -13.95
N TYR A 56 5.00 1.59 -13.59
CA TYR A 56 4.69 2.67 -14.52
C TYR A 56 5.91 3.48 -14.92
N ALA A 57 6.83 3.75 -13.99
CA ALA A 57 8.08 4.45 -14.27
C ALA A 57 8.93 3.67 -15.28
N TRP A 58 9.00 2.35 -15.12
CA TRP A 58 9.68 1.47 -16.07
C TRP A 58 9.02 1.48 -17.45
N VAL A 59 7.67 1.40 -17.51
CA VAL A 59 6.93 1.46 -18.78
C VAL A 59 7.14 2.81 -19.47
N ALA A 60 7.06 3.91 -18.73
CA ALA A 60 7.21 5.24 -19.29
C ALA A 60 8.65 5.53 -19.74
N GLU A 61 9.66 5.05 -19.01
CA GLU A 61 11.07 5.12 -19.45
C GLU A 61 11.30 4.38 -20.77
N ARG A 62 10.84 3.12 -20.86
CA ARG A 62 11.00 2.29 -22.06
C ARG A 62 10.14 2.76 -23.23
N GLY A 63 8.97 3.28 -22.95
CA GLY A 63 8.02 3.79 -23.93
C GLY A 63 8.32 5.19 -24.43
N GLY A 64 9.32 5.88 -23.87
CA GLY A 64 9.60 7.28 -24.18
C GLY A 64 8.45 8.22 -23.79
N LEU A 65 7.65 7.84 -22.79
CA LEU A 65 6.55 8.65 -22.28
C LEU A 65 7.08 9.69 -21.29
N ASP A 66 6.36 10.79 -21.14
CA ASP A 66 6.75 11.87 -20.25
C ASP A 66 6.66 11.45 -18.78
N MET A 67 7.82 11.35 -18.12
CA MET A 67 7.90 11.00 -16.70
C MET A 67 7.25 12.05 -15.80
N LYS A 68 7.17 13.30 -16.26
CA LYS A 68 6.50 14.37 -15.52
C LYS A 68 5.01 14.09 -15.35
N ALA A 69 4.36 13.46 -16.35
CA ALA A 69 2.96 13.08 -16.24
C ALA A 69 2.75 12.03 -15.13
N LEU A 70 3.63 11.03 -15.03
CA LEU A 70 3.59 10.04 -13.95
C LEU A 70 3.83 10.67 -12.57
N LEU A 71 4.79 11.59 -12.47
CA LEU A 71 5.07 12.31 -11.22
C LEU A 71 3.91 13.20 -10.78
N ASN A 72 3.16 13.79 -11.71
CA ASN A 72 1.94 14.53 -11.39
C ASN A 72 0.82 13.60 -10.95
N ASP A 73 0.68 12.43 -11.60
CA ASP A 73 -0.34 11.43 -11.25
C ASP A 73 -0.09 10.86 -9.84
N LEU A 74 1.17 10.76 -9.41
CA LEU A 74 1.53 10.35 -8.06
C LEU A 74 0.98 11.29 -6.98
N ASP A 75 0.90 12.60 -7.28
CA ASP A 75 0.29 13.59 -6.37
C ASP A 75 -1.23 13.36 -6.23
N ASP A 76 -1.85 12.72 -7.22
CA ASP A 76 -3.28 12.36 -7.26
C ASP A 76 -3.56 10.94 -6.76
N TRP A 77 -2.57 10.04 -6.77
CA TRP A 77 -2.69 8.66 -6.26
C TRP A 77 -2.79 8.60 -4.73
N CYS A 78 -2.32 9.62 -4.02
CA CYS A 78 -2.42 9.66 -2.57
C CYS A 78 -3.91 9.79 -2.14
N PRO A 79 -4.39 8.91 -1.25
CA PRO A 79 -5.78 8.84 -0.85
C PRO A 79 -6.15 10.10 -0.08
N THR A 80 -7.14 10.81 -0.62
CA THR A 80 -7.80 11.97 -0.04
C THR A 80 -7.60 12.11 1.48
N ARG A 81 -6.62 12.92 1.92
CA ARG A 81 -7.01 13.90 2.93
C ARG A 81 -8.18 14.62 2.27
N PRO A 82 -9.40 14.63 2.84
CA PRO A 82 -10.49 15.35 2.23
C PRO A 82 -10.00 16.76 1.96
N LYS A 83 -9.79 17.11 0.68
CA LYS A 83 -9.40 18.47 0.31
C LYS A 83 -10.58 19.32 0.78
N ILE A 84 -10.38 20.09 1.84
CA ILE A 84 -11.45 20.90 2.43
C ILE A 84 -11.98 21.78 1.28
N PRO A 85 -13.25 21.65 0.89
CA PRO A 85 -13.82 22.53 -0.11
C PRO A 85 -13.59 23.97 0.35
N LYS A 86 -13.25 24.90 -0.55
CA LYS A 86 -13.18 26.32 -0.19
C LYS A 86 -14.59 26.79 0.19
N LEU A 87 -14.91 26.72 1.47
CA LEU A 87 -16.21 27.13 1.99
C LEU A 87 -16.24 28.66 2.20
N PRO A 88 -17.42 29.30 2.09
CA PRO A 88 -17.54 30.71 2.39
C PRO A 88 -17.17 31.02 3.86
N PRO A 89 -16.56 32.19 4.15
CA PRO A 89 -16.04 32.51 5.49
C PRO A 89 -17.09 32.51 6.63
N TRP A 90 -18.38 32.63 6.30
CA TRP A 90 -19.48 32.70 7.27
C TRP A 90 -20.03 31.34 7.73
N TRP A 91 -19.57 30.23 7.15
CA TRP A 91 -20.01 28.87 7.53
C TRP A 91 -19.29 28.27 8.74
N GLY A 92 -18.42 29.05 9.40
CA GLY A 92 -17.64 28.59 10.55
C GLY A 92 -16.60 27.52 10.17
N PRO A 93 -15.67 27.19 11.07
CA PRO A 93 -14.77 26.07 10.85
C PRO A 93 -15.59 24.78 10.85
N PHE A 94 -15.57 24.04 9.74
CA PHE A 94 -16.03 22.65 9.76
C PHE A 94 -15.14 21.89 10.75
N PRO A 95 -15.70 21.11 11.70
CA PRO A 95 -14.88 20.30 12.58
C PRO A 95 -13.96 19.44 11.70
N GLU A 96 -12.64 19.58 11.90
CA GLU A 96 -11.73 18.58 11.37
C GLU A 96 -12.20 17.24 11.96
N PRO A 97 -12.36 16.19 11.14
CA PRO A 97 -12.50 14.84 11.68
C PRO A 97 -11.42 14.66 12.77
N GLU A 98 -11.83 14.13 13.93
CA GLU A 98 -10.99 13.81 15.10
C GLU A 98 -9.58 13.33 14.71
N PRO A 99 -8.54 13.59 15.55
CA PRO A 99 -7.13 13.52 15.17
C PRO A 99 -6.79 12.19 14.47
N ARG A 100 -6.83 12.32 13.15
CA ARG A 100 -6.17 11.61 12.04
C ARG A 100 -5.51 10.29 12.44
N PRO A 101 -5.90 9.13 11.85
CA PRO A 101 -5.01 7.98 11.90
C PRO A 101 -3.64 8.39 11.35
N ASP A 102 -2.56 7.90 11.96
CA ASP A 102 -1.18 7.98 11.44
C ASP A 102 -1.06 7.45 10.00
N TRP A 103 -2.12 6.86 9.46
CA TRP A 103 -2.40 6.58 8.05
C TRP A 103 -1.56 7.32 7.02
N PHE A 104 -1.54 8.66 7.03
CA PHE A 104 -0.82 9.41 6.01
C PHE A 104 0.70 9.22 6.16
N VAL A 105 1.17 9.30 7.40
CA VAL A 105 2.57 9.04 7.76
C VAL A 105 2.92 7.59 7.47
N ASP A 106 2.10 6.64 7.92
CA ASP A 106 2.29 5.21 7.69
C ASP A 106 2.27 4.85 6.20
N TYR A 107 1.39 5.47 5.42
CA TYR A 107 1.33 5.32 3.96
C TYR A 107 2.63 5.79 3.31
N HIS A 108 3.05 7.02 3.58
CA HIS A 108 4.29 7.55 3.01
C HIS A 108 5.52 6.79 3.53
N LEU A 109 5.48 6.27 4.75
CA LEU A 109 6.54 5.45 5.31
C LEU A 109 6.65 4.11 4.57
N GLY A 110 5.52 3.42 4.35
CA GLY A 110 5.49 2.18 3.58
C GLY A 110 5.90 2.37 2.13
N PHE A 111 5.44 3.46 1.51
CA PHE A 111 5.79 3.84 0.14
C PHE A 111 7.29 4.15 0.01
N ALA A 112 7.83 5.02 0.85
CA ALA A 112 9.26 5.37 0.86
C ALA A 112 10.13 4.16 1.18
N ALA A 113 9.78 3.35 2.18
CA ALA A 113 10.52 2.15 2.54
C ALA A 113 10.60 1.16 1.38
N ARG A 114 9.49 0.93 0.67
CA ARG A 114 9.46 0.03 -0.48
C ARG A 114 10.28 0.58 -1.65
N LEU A 115 10.15 1.86 -1.98
CA LEU A 115 10.96 2.49 -3.02
C LEU A 115 12.46 2.46 -2.68
N SER A 116 12.84 2.68 -1.43
CA SER A 116 14.24 2.61 -1.00
C SER A 116 14.87 1.23 -1.22
N VAL A 117 14.10 0.15 -0.99
CA VAL A 117 14.55 -1.22 -1.32
C VAL A 117 14.79 -1.37 -2.82
N VAL A 118 13.86 -0.90 -3.65
CA VAL A 118 13.99 -0.97 -5.12
C VAL A 118 15.15 -0.10 -5.62
N ALA A 119 15.30 1.12 -5.09
CA ALA A 119 16.36 2.06 -5.44
C ALA A 119 17.76 1.50 -5.10
N ALA A 120 17.89 0.85 -3.94
CA ALA A 120 19.13 0.18 -3.55
C ALA A 120 19.52 -0.97 -4.50
N GLU A 121 18.53 -1.68 -5.07
CA GLU A 121 18.77 -2.72 -6.08
C GLU A 121 19.02 -2.14 -7.49
N SER A 122 18.59 -0.89 -7.74
CA SER A 122 18.70 -0.21 -9.03
C SER A 122 19.76 0.90 -9.08
N THR A 123 20.69 0.93 -8.13
CA THR A 123 21.71 2.00 -8.04
C THR A 123 22.50 2.14 -9.35
N GLY A 124 22.61 3.37 -9.86
CA GLY A 124 23.27 3.67 -11.13
C GLY A 124 22.47 3.30 -12.39
N MET A 125 21.22 2.84 -12.25
CA MET A 125 20.30 2.68 -13.39
C MET A 125 19.61 4.00 -13.74
N ARG A 126 19.01 4.05 -14.92
CA ARG A 126 18.39 5.25 -15.48
C ARG A 126 17.19 5.81 -14.68
N LEU A 127 16.61 5.01 -13.79
CA LEU A 127 15.51 5.41 -12.90
C LEU A 127 15.98 5.86 -11.51
N ASP A 128 17.26 5.68 -11.16
CA ASP A 128 17.79 5.90 -9.81
C ASP A 128 17.50 7.31 -9.30
N GLU A 129 17.76 8.34 -10.12
CA GLU A 129 17.47 9.74 -9.77
C GLU A 129 15.97 9.99 -9.55
N THR A 130 15.11 9.39 -10.39
CA THR A 130 13.65 9.54 -10.27
C THR A 130 13.14 8.86 -9.00
N LEU A 131 13.66 7.67 -8.67
CA LEU A 131 13.27 6.95 -7.46
C LEU A 131 13.69 7.73 -6.20
N ASN A 132 14.92 8.23 -6.15
CA ASN A 132 15.41 9.05 -5.04
C ASN A 132 14.59 10.34 -4.89
N GLN A 133 14.27 11.03 -6.00
CA GLN A 133 13.40 12.21 -5.96
C GLN A 133 12.03 11.90 -5.32
N VAL A 134 11.45 10.76 -5.66
CA VAL A 134 10.12 10.36 -5.18
C VAL A 134 10.16 9.90 -3.70
N ILE A 135 11.26 9.28 -3.29
CA ILE A 135 11.53 8.98 -1.87
C ILE A 135 11.60 10.28 -1.07
N ASP A 136 12.42 11.25 -1.50
CA ASP A 136 12.58 12.54 -0.82
C ASP A 136 11.25 13.29 -0.69
N ARG A 137 10.42 13.26 -1.73
CA ARG A 137 9.06 13.82 -1.69
C ARG A 137 8.20 13.18 -0.60
N SER A 138 8.27 11.86 -0.44
CA SER A 138 7.49 11.14 0.57
C SER A 138 7.99 11.43 1.99
N LEU A 139 9.31 11.57 2.17
CA LEU A 139 9.90 11.98 3.44
C LEU A 139 9.51 13.41 3.81
N ALA A 140 9.56 14.34 2.86
CA ALA A 140 9.11 15.72 3.06
C ALA A 140 7.61 15.80 3.42
N ALA A 141 6.78 14.91 2.84
CA ALA A 141 5.37 14.81 3.19
C ALA A 141 5.17 14.37 4.66
N ILE A 142 5.98 13.43 5.14
CA ILE A 142 5.97 13.01 6.55
C ILE A 142 6.40 14.16 7.47
N GLU A 143 7.51 14.84 7.16
CA GLU A 143 8.05 15.95 7.96
C GLU A 143 7.08 17.15 8.04
N ALA A 144 6.26 17.36 7.01
CA ALA A 144 5.24 18.41 6.99
C ALA A 144 4.08 18.14 7.95
N VAL A 145 3.88 16.88 8.37
CA VAL A 145 2.92 16.54 9.43
C VAL A 145 3.57 16.91 10.76
N LYS A 146 3.00 17.90 11.46
CA LYS A 146 3.32 18.16 12.86
C LYS A 146 2.81 16.98 13.69
N LEU A 147 3.68 16.00 13.92
CA LEU A 147 3.49 14.92 14.89
C LEU A 147 3.41 15.49 16.32
#